data_AF-A0AA35QWU0-F1
#
_entry.id   AF-A0AA35QWU0-F1
#
_cell.length_a   1.000
_cell.length_b   1.000
_cell.length_c   1.000
_cell.angle_alpha   90.00
_cell.angle_beta   90.00
_cell.angle_gamma   90.00
#
_symmetry.space_group_name_H-M   'P 1'
#
loop_
_entity.id
_entity.type
_entity.pdbx_description
1 polymer ?
#
loop_
_entity_poly.entity_id
_entity_poly.type
_entity_poly.pdbx_seq_one_letter_code
_entity_poly.pdbx_strand_id
1 'polypeptide(L)'
;MLAWNDHTNNGFSHKKLPIRNEQLSWYYGAVHYMHAGGMVGSIAWNDSTNMLAAVTDGRLAVWYHPLVAFTNKDLLPQTLVRQEDSNFKKSAQLVQFVGNCCVLRRDDGALITTSVSPFPAILHQYAASSKWDAATKLCRFVKDPALWACLAGMATNARDLNTAEVAYAAVNEIDKVHYIAEIKALPSAECRNAELALFSHRPQHAEAIYLQAGMVYKAIQLNTDLFNWERALQLALKHKTHVDTVLAFREKHLTELGSKETLAKFIECQGKVKIDWDTIRSKIENEENRGLQ
;
A
#
# COMPACT_ATOMS: atom_id res chain seq x y z
N MET A 1 13.93 25.97 8.30
CA MET A 1 14.56 26.72 7.20
C MET A 1 16.01 26.25 7.09
N LEU A 2 16.26 25.15 6.40
CA LEU A 2 17.60 24.67 6.08
C LEU A 2 17.55 24.22 4.61
N ALA A 3 18.12 25.05 3.74
CA ALA A 3 18.29 24.78 2.33
C ALA A 3 19.50 23.86 2.15
N TRP A 4 19.38 22.85 1.28
CA TRP A 4 20.52 22.08 0.78
C TRP A 4 20.57 22.21 -0.74
N ASN A 5 21.76 22.59 -1.22
CA ASN A 5 22.08 22.93 -2.60
C ASN A 5 22.05 21.70 -3.52
N ASP A 6 21.24 21.79 -4.58
CA ASP A 6 21.28 20.91 -5.74
C ASP A 6 22.51 21.23 -6.61
N HIS A 7 23.53 20.39 -6.54
CA HIS A 7 24.52 20.28 -7.61
C HIS A 7 24.86 18.83 -7.88
N THR A 8 24.01 18.15 -8.66
CA THR A 8 24.45 17.14 -9.63
C THR A 8 23.52 17.16 -10.84
N ASN A 9 23.86 18.05 -11.77
CA ASN A 9 23.38 17.99 -13.14
C ASN A 9 24.15 16.87 -13.84
N ASN A 10 23.50 15.76 -14.21
CA ASN A 10 23.91 14.91 -15.32
C ASN A 10 22.74 14.03 -15.75
N GLY A 11 22.26 14.28 -16.97
CA GLY A 11 21.14 13.57 -17.56
C GLY A 11 21.46 12.11 -17.88
N PHE A 12 20.58 11.21 -17.45
CA PHE A 12 20.34 9.93 -18.10
C PHE A 12 18.87 9.55 -17.95
N SER A 13 18.26 9.23 -19.08
CA SER A 13 16.83 9.00 -19.25
C SER A 13 16.43 7.58 -18.87
N HIS A 14 15.89 7.41 -17.67
CA HIS A 14 14.78 6.48 -17.43
C HIS A 14 13.90 7.16 -16.38
N LYS A 15 12.62 7.36 -16.72
CA LYS A 15 11.64 8.11 -15.91
C LYS A 15 11.59 7.56 -14.47
N LYS A 16 12.40 8.12 -13.57
CA LYS A 16 12.06 8.16 -12.14
C LYS A 16 10.72 8.90 -12.09
N LEU A 17 9.69 8.26 -11.52
CA LEU A 17 8.48 9.01 -11.16
C LEU A 17 8.96 10.21 -10.35
N PRO A 18 8.65 11.45 -10.75
CA PRO A 18 9.07 12.62 -10.00
C PRO A 18 8.32 12.56 -8.68
N ILE A 19 8.98 12.06 -7.64
CA ILE A 19 8.47 12.13 -6.28
C ILE A 19 8.46 13.64 -6.00
N ARG A 20 7.28 14.25 -6.11
CA ARG A 20 7.10 15.68 -5.79
C ARG A 20 7.66 15.91 -4.39
N ASN A 21 8.34 17.04 -4.18
CA ASN A 21 8.93 17.41 -2.88
C ASN A 21 7.98 17.25 -1.68
N GLU A 22 6.66 17.32 -1.90
CA GLU A 22 5.64 17.02 -0.89
C GLU A 22 5.56 15.53 -0.51
N GLN A 23 5.65 14.61 -1.49
CA GLN A 23 5.70 13.17 -1.22
C GLN A 23 6.98 12.82 -0.45
N LEU A 24 8.13 13.42 -0.79
CA LEU A 24 9.36 13.27 -0.03
C LEU A 24 9.13 13.61 1.45
N SER A 25 8.48 14.73 1.78
CA SER A 25 8.14 15.09 3.17
C SER A 25 7.28 14.03 3.89
N TRP A 26 6.30 13.43 3.21
CA TRP A 26 5.52 12.31 3.76
C TRP A 26 6.30 11.00 3.82
N TYR A 27 7.26 10.75 2.92
CA TYR A 27 8.18 9.60 2.98
C TYR A 27 9.16 9.76 4.14
N TYR A 28 9.74 10.94 4.34
CA TYR A 28 10.55 11.27 5.52
C TYR A 28 9.70 11.14 6.78
N GLY A 29 8.47 11.67 6.76
CA GLY A 29 7.50 11.53 7.84
C GLY A 29 7.16 10.07 8.12
N ALA A 30 6.92 9.23 7.11
CA ALA A 30 6.60 7.82 7.28
C ALA A 30 7.83 7.02 7.72
N VAL A 31 9.03 7.27 7.19
CA VAL A 31 10.27 6.63 7.64
C VAL A 31 10.62 7.06 9.08
N HIS A 32 10.33 8.32 9.46
CA HIS A 32 10.42 8.80 10.84
C HIS A 32 9.33 8.23 11.76
N TYR A 33 8.07 8.15 11.31
CA TYR A 33 6.94 7.60 12.09
C TYR A 33 7.01 6.08 12.22
N MET A 34 7.54 5.38 11.22
CA MET A 34 7.65 3.91 11.20
C MET A 34 8.92 3.43 11.92
N HIS A 35 9.81 4.35 12.30
CA HIS A 35 10.80 4.09 13.33
C HIS A 35 10.29 4.60 14.67
N ALA A 36 9.31 3.89 15.25
CA ALA A 36 8.74 4.15 16.57
C ALA A 36 9.73 3.86 17.73
N GLY A 37 11.04 4.08 17.57
CA GLY A 37 11.99 3.71 18.63
C GLY A 37 13.43 4.24 18.58
N GLY A 38 13.87 5.01 17.59
CA GLY A 38 15.29 5.41 17.51
C GLY A 38 15.56 6.68 16.71
N MET A 39 16.77 7.21 16.83
CA MET A 39 17.15 8.45 16.16
C MET A 39 17.75 8.10 14.79
N VAL A 40 17.06 8.51 13.71
CA VAL A 40 17.58 8.35 12.34
C VAL A 40 18.72 9.36 12.14
N GLY A 41 19.95 8.86 11.97
CA GLY A 41 21.13 9.72 11.83
C GLY A 41 21.37 10.21 10.40
N SER A 42 21.18 9.34 9.41
CA SER A 42 21.33 9.66 7.98
C SER A 42 20.60 8.63 7.12
N ILE A 43 20.18 9.03 5.92
CA ILE A 43 19.53 8.16 4.92
C ILE A 43 20.13 8.37 3.53
N ALA A 44 20.13 7.33 2.69
CA ALA A 44 20.53 7.42 1.29
C ALA A 44 19.74 6.42 0.42
N TRP A 45 19.28 6.91 -0.73
CA TRP A 45 18.65 6.07 -1.75
C TRP A 45 19.70 5.37 -2.59
N ASN A 46 19.35 4.17 -3.04
CA ASN A 46 20.15 3.48 -4.04
C ASN A 46 20.13 4.24 -5.39
N ASP A 47 21.22 4.13 -6.14
CA ASP A 47 21.40 4.80 -7.41
C ASP A 47 20.45 4.28 -8.51
N SER A 48 20.29 2.96 -8.57
CA SER A 48 19.70 2.22 -9.68
C SER A 48 18.34 1.60 -9.34
N THR A 49 18.06 1.36 -8.07
CA THR A 49 16.86 0.65 -7.61
C THR A 49 16.08 1.44 -6.57
N ASN A 50 14.82 1.07 -6.35
CA ASN A 50 13.98 1.66 -5.31
C ASN A 50 14.30 1.03 -3.94
N MET A 51 15.57 1.04 -3.52
CA MET A 51 16.00 0.62 -2.19
C MET A 51 16.43 1.84 -1.38
N LEU A 52 16.20 1.79 -0.07
CA LEU A 52 16.57 2.85 0.85
C LEU A 52 17.44 2.28 1.96
N ALA A 53 18.54 2.95 2.27
CA ALA A 53 19.37 2.64 3.42
C ALA A 53 19.33 3.80 4.42
N ALA A 54 19.34 3.48 5.71
CA ALA A 54 19.46 4.44 6.79
C ALA A 54 20.38 3.92 7.89
N VAL A 55 20.99 4.84 8.62
CA VAL A 55 21.70 4.54 9.86
C VAL A 55 20.80 4.94 11.03
N THR A 56 20.41 3.96 11.84
CA THR A 56 19.57 4.14 13.03
C THR A 56 20.30 3.57 14.23
N ASP A 57 20.56 4.39 15.25
CA ASP A 57 21.21 4.00 16.52
C ASP A 57 22.51 3.19 16.34
N GLY A 58 23.33 3.51 15.34
CA GLY A 58 24.56 2.78 15.05
C GLY A 58 24.32 1.41 14.39
N ARG A 59 23.21 1.22 13.67
CA ARG A 59 22.95 0.04 12.84
C ARG A 59 22.55 0.47 11.43
N LEU A 60 22.95 -0.30 10.43
CA LEU A 60 22.52 -0.08 9.06
C LEU A 60 21.18 -0.78 8.83
N ALA A 61 20.14 -0.02 8.55
CA ALA A 61 18.82 -0.49 8.17
C ALA A 61 18.63 -0.31 6.67
N VAL A 62 18.32 -1.37 5.94
CA VAL A 62 18.06 -1.32 4.51
C VAL A 62 16.65 -1.82 4.22
N TRP A 63 15.83 -0.96 3.64
CA TRP A 63 14.53 -1.32 3.07
C TRP A 63 14.72 -1.71 1.61
N TYR A 64 14.44 -2.98 1.31
CA TYR A 64 14.51 -3.49 -0.06
C TYR A 64 13.38 -2.95 -0.95
N HIS A 65 12.23 -2.60 -0.38
CA HIS A 65 11.11 -2.01 -1.13
C HIS A 65 10.26 -1.04 -0.28
N PRO A 66 10.72 0.20 -0.03
CA PRO A 66 10.01 1.17 0.82
C PRO A 66 8.68 1.66 0.21
N LEU A 67 8.48 1.49 -1.11
CA LEU A 67 7.20 1.83 -1.77
C LEU A 67 6.03 0.98 -1.26
N VAL A 68 6.31 -0.17 -0.65
CA VAL A 68 5.29 -1.03 -0.05
C VAL A 68 4.48 -0.30 1.02
N ALA A 69 5.03 0.72 1.67
CA ALA A 69 4.32 1.51 2.69
C ALA A 69 3.01 2.15 2.16
N PHE A 70 2.90 2.36 0.85
CA PHE A 70 1.72 2.97 0.21
C PHE A 70 0.67 1.96 -0.19
N THR A 71 1.06 0.70 -0.37
CA THR A 71 0.15 -0.37 -0.81
C THR A 71 -0.21 -1.32 0.32
N ASN A 72 0.72 -1.56 1.25
CA ASN A 72 0.55 -2.46 2.39
C ASN A 72 1.52 -2.08 3.52
N LYS A 73 1.01 -1.40 4.55
CA LYS A 73 1.82 -0.92 5.68
C LYS A 73 2.38 -2.07 6.52
N ASP A 74 1.65 -3.18 6.63
CA ASP A 74 2.03 -4.32 7.46
C ASP A 74 3.21 -5.11 6.87
N LEU A 75 3.37 -5.05 5.54
CA LEU A 75 4.46 -5.73 4.84
C LEU A 75 5.80 -4.98 4.96
N LEU A 76 5.78 -3.67 5.24
CA LEU A 76 6.98 -2.86 5.35
C LEU A 76 8.01 -3.38 6.37
N PRO A 77 7.67 -3.68 7.64
CA PRO A 77 8.65 -4.19 8.60
C PRO A 77 9.30 -5.49 8.15
N GLN A 78 8.63 -6.27 7.29
CA GLN A 78 9.14 -7.53 6.77
C GLN A 78 10.12 -7.32 5.61
N THR A 79 10.06 -6.18 4.90
CA THR A 79 11.03 -5.79 3.85
C THR A 79 12.30 -5.13 4.39
N LEU A 80 12.39 -4.94 5.71
CA LEU A 80 13.52 -4.29 6.37
C LEU A 80 14.56 -5.33 6.80
N VAL A 81 15.79 -5.16 6.31
CA VAL A 81 16.94 -5.92 6.79
C VAL A 81 17.84 -5.00 7.60
N ARG A 82 18.15 -5.41 8.84
CA ARG A 82 19.09 -4.73 9.70
C ARG A 82 20.41 -5.47 9.69
N GLN A 83 21.48 -4.75 9.41
CA GLN A 83 22.84 -5.23 9.51
C GLN A 83 23.49 -4.61 10.75
N GLU A 84 24.06 -5.48 11.58
CA GLU A 84 24.82 -5.10 12.75
C GLU A 84 26.29 -5.38 12.47
N ASP A 85 27.08 -4.34 12.23
CA ASP A 85 28.53 -4.41 12.22
C ASP A 85 29.07 -3.56 13.36
N SER A 86 30.10 -4.06 14.03
CA SER A 86 30.85 -3.35 15.08
C SER A 86 31.53 -2.06 14.58
N ASN A 87 31.55 -1.85 13.27
CA ASN A 87 32.05 -0.65 12.60
C ASN A 87 31.07 0.53 12.61
N PHE A 88 29.78 0.28 12.88
CA PHE A 88 28.74 1.29 12.96
C PHE A 88 28.74 1.94 14.35
N LYS A 89 29.57 2.95 14.55
CA LYS A 89 29.51 3.77 15.78
C LYS A 89 28.31 4.72 15.74
N LYS A 90 27.91 5.22 16.91
CA LYS A 90 26.73 6.10 17.15
C LYS A 90 26.64 7.38 16.29
N SER A 91 27.71 7.73 15.57
CA SER A 91 27.86 8.95 14.79
C SER A 91 28.13 8.70 13.30
N ALA A 92 28.02 7.45 12.82
CA ALA A 92 28.24 7.15 11.41
C ALA A 92 27.15 7.79 10.53
N GLN A 93 27.58 8.50 9.48
CA GLN A 93 26.70 9.09 8.48
C GLN A 93 26.77 8.32 7.18
N LEU A 94 25.61 7.95 6.64
CA LEU A 94 25.52 7.35 5.32
C LEU A 94 25.79 8.43 4.26
N VAL A 95 26.76 8.17 3.37
CA VAL A 95 27.18 9.09 2.31
C VAL A 95 26.53 8.71 0.98
N GLN A 96 26.64 7.44 0.60
CA GLN A 96 26.12 6.95 -0.68
C GLN A 96 25.73 5.48 -0.60
N PHE A 97 24.79 5.11 -1.45
CA PHE A 97 24.38 3.73 -1.68
C PHE A 97 24.36 3.46 -3.20
N VAL A 98 25.33 2.68 -3.68
CA VAL A 98 25.56 2.42 -5.10
C VAL A 98 25.60 0.91 -5.32
N GLY A 99 24.72 0.40 -6.17
CA GLY A 99 24.59 -1.04 -6.42
C GLY A 99 24.30 -1.81 -5.12
N ASN A 100 25.24 -2.65 -4.69
CA ASN A 100 25.16 -3.41 -3.44
C ASN A 100 26.10 -2.88 -2.35
N CYS A 101 26.69 -1.70 -2.51
CA CYS A 101 27.66 -1.12 -1.58
C CYS A 101 27.14 0.16 -0.94
N CYS A 102 27.15 0.20 0.39
CA CYS A 102 26.86 1.38 1.20
C CYS A 102 28.18 1.97 1.72
N VAL A 103 28.42 3.26 1.48
CA VAL A 103 29.58 3.97 2.02
C VAL A 103 29.14 4.85 3.18
N LEU A 104 29.76 4.61 4.32
CA LEU A 104 29.51 5.27 5.60
C LEU A 104 30.73 6.09 6.00
N ARG A 105 30.52 7.31 6.47
CA ARG A 105 31.54 8.15 7.07
C ARG A 105 31.43 8.08 8.59
N ARG A 106 32.53 7.71 9.25
CA ARG A 106 32.62 7.69 10.72
C ARG A 106 32.87 9.08 11.30
N ASP A 107 32.83 9.18 12.62
CA ASP A 107 33.24 10.37 13.39
C ASP A 107 34.70 10.77 13.16
N ASP A 108 35.59 9.79 13.00
CA ASP A 108 37.01 9.99 12.66
C ASP A 108 37.23 10.45 11.21
N GLY A 109 36.15 10.61 10.42
CA GLY A 109 36.20 11.01 9.01
C GLY A 109 36.54 9.88 8.04
N ALA A 110 36.86 8.68 8.53
CA ALA A 110 37.16 7.54 7.68
C ALA A 110 35.90 7.03 6.96
N LEU A 111 36.09 6.57 5.72
CA LEU A 111 35.04 5.96 4.91
C LEU A 111 35.08 4.44 5.08
N ILE A 112 34.00 3.86 5.60
CA ILE A 112 33.76 2.42 5.61
C ILE A 112 32.86 2.08 4.43
N THR A 113 33.19 1.00 3.73
CA THR A 113 32.28 0.40 2.74
C THR A 113 31.71 -0.90 3.30
N THR A 114 30.39 -0.98 3.36
CA THR A 114 29.66 -2.20 3.74
C THR A 114 28.91 -2.73 2.52
N SER A 115 28.95 -4.05 2.32
CA SER A 115 28.18 -4.71 1.26
C SER A 115 26.83 -5.18 1.79
N VAL A 116 25.79 -4.93 1.02
CA VAL A 116 24.42 -5.44 1.20
C VAL A 116 24.19 -6.60 0.22
N SER A 117 23.19 -7.42 0.49
CA SER A 117 22.75 -8.48 -0.42
C SER A 117 22.49 -7.93 -1.85
N PRO A 118 23.01 -8.57 -2.91
CA PRO A 118 22.76 -8.15 -4.29
C PRO A 118 21.40 -8.64 -4.84
N PHE A 119 20.77 -9.61 -4.16
CA PHE A 119 19.53 -10.25 -4.63
C PHE A 119 18.33 -9.30 -4.79
N PRO A 120 18.09 -8.31 -3.90
CA PRO A 120 17.00 -7.36 -4.08
C PRO A 120 17.13 -6.56 -5.39
N ALA A 121 18.34 -6.17 -5.79
CA ALA A 121 18.55 -5.42 -7.03
C ALA A 121 18.18 -6.26 -8.26
N ILE A 122 18.56 -7.54 -8.26
CA ILE A 122 18.17 -8.50 -9.31
C ILE A 122 16.65 -8.71 -9.29
N LEU A 123 16.03 -8.78 -8.12
CA LEU A 123 14.57 -8.92 -7.97
C LEU A 123 13.83 -7.73 -8.58
N HIS A 124 14.27 -6.49 -8.32
CA HIS A 124 13.73 -5.27 -8.94
C HIS A 124 13.85 -5.32 -10.47
N GLN A 125 14.96 -5.82 -11.00
CA GLN A 125 15.15 -5.97 -12.46
C GLN A 125 14.17 -6.99 -13.06
N TYR A 126 13.94 -8.12 -12.37
CA TYR A 126 12.96 -9.11 -12.82
C TYR A 126 11.52 -8.59 -12.74
N ALA A 127 11.17 -7.85 -11.69
CA ALA A 127 9.86 -7.21 -11.57
C ALA A 127 9.64 -6.16 -12.68
N ALA A 128 10.65 -5.34 -12.98
CA ALA A 128 10.61 -4.36 -14.07
C ALA A 128 10.50 -5.01 -15.47
N SER A 129 11.04 -6.23 -15.62
CA SER A 129 10.95 -7.00 -16.86
C SER A 129 9.76 -7.97 -16.90
N SER A 130 8.87 -7.92 -15.90
CA SER A 130 7.75 -8.86 -15.72
C SER A 130 8.13 -10.35 -15.76
N LYS A 131 9.35 -10.69 -15.34
CA LYS A 131 9.87 -12.07 -15.27
C LYS A 131 9.56 -12.71 -13.91
N TRP A 132 8.28 -12.89 -13.60
CA TRP A 132 7.80 -13.33 -12.28
C TRP A 132 8.22 -14.77 -11.92
N ASP A 133 8.30 -15.67 -12.90
CA ASP A 133 8.81 -17.03 -12.69
C ASP A 133 10.27 -17.05 -12.22
N ALA A 134 11.10 -16.20 -12.83
CA ALA A 134 12.51 -16.07 -12.46
C ALA A 134 12.66 -15.43 -11.07
N ALA A 135 11.84 -14.42 -10.77
CA ALA A 135 11.78 -13.80 -9.45
C ALA A 135 11.40 -14.82 -8.36
N THR A 136 10.38 -15.65 -8.61
CA THR A 136 9.94 -16.67 -7.65
C THR A 136 11.00 -17.76 -7.45
N LYS A 137 11.69 -18.18 -8.51
CA LYS A 137 12.83 -19.12 -8.41
C LYS A 137 13.97 -18.52 -7.58
N LEU A 138 14.27 -17.23 -7.76
CA LEU A 138 15.27 -16.52 -6.97
C LEU A 138 14.90 -16.52 -5.48
N CYS A 139 13.65 -16.15 -5.14
CA CYS A 139 13.19 -16.15 -3.75
C CYS A 139 13.21 -17.56 -3.13
N ARG A 140 12.86 -18.61 -3.88
CA ARG A 140 12.99 -20.02 -3.43
C ARG A 140 14.43 -20.45 -3.20
N PHE A 141 15.37 -19.94 -4.00
CA PHE A 141 16.79 -20.25 -3.87
C PHE A 141 17.42 -19.57 -2.65
N VAL A 142 17.17 -18.28 -2.46
CA VAL A 142 17.75 -17.48 -1.36
C VAL A 142 17.08 -17.81 -0.02
N LYS A 143 15.80 -18.16 -0.02
CA LYS A 143 15.00 -18.49 1.18
C LYS A 143 14.98 -17.37 2.23
N ASP A 144 15.07 -16.12 1.79
CA ASP A 144 15.00 -14.94 2.65
C ASP A 144 13.56 -14.39 2.68
N PRO A 145 12.91 -14.33 3.87
CA PRO A 145 11.58 -13.75 4.03
C PRO A 145 11.47 -12.30 3.52
N ALA A 146 12.52 -11.49 3.66
CA ALA A 146 12.48 -10.09 3.23
C ALA A 146 12.36 -9.95 1.70
N LEU A 147 12.99 -10.87 0.95
CA LEU A 147 12.84 -10.93 -0.50
C LEU A 147 11.44 -11.39 -0.91
N TRP A 148 10.84 -12.33 -0.19
CA TRP A 148 9.47 -12.76 -0.45
C TRP A 148 8.46 -11.64 -0.18
N ALA A 149 8.64 -10.87 0.90
CA ALA A 149 7.83 -9.70 1.18
C ALA A 149 7.95 -8.63 0.07
N CYS A 150 9.16 -8.42 -0.45
CA CYS A 150 9.37 -7.52 -1.60
C CYS A 150 8.66 -8.03 -2.86
N LEU A 151 8.77 -9.32 -3.15
CA LEU A 151 8.12 -9.94 -4.30
C LEU A 151 6.60 -9.81 -4.20
N ALA A 152 6.01 -10.04 -3.02
CA ALA A 152 4.57 -9.88 -2.78
C ALA A 152 4.11 -8.44 -3.06
N GLY A 153 4.83 -7.44 -2.55
CA GLY A 153 4.53 -6.03 -2.82
C GLY A 153 4.65 -5.65 -4.30
N MET A 154 5.70 -6.11 -4.98
CA MET A 154 5.93 -5.83 -6.40
C MET A 154 4.89 -6.52 -7.30
N ALA A 155 4.57 -7.79 -7.03
CA ALA A 155 3.59 -8.56 -7.77
C ALA A 155 2.18 -7.95 -7.63
N THR A 156 1.83 -7.52 -6.41
CA THR A 156 0.56 -6.83 -6.14
C THR A 156 0.44 -5.54 -6.95
N ASN A 157 1.47 -4.70 -6.95
CA ASN A 157 1.47 -3.45 -7.72
C ASN A 157 1.43 -3.70 -9.24
N ALA A 158 2.03 -4.80 -9.70
CA ALA A 158 1.99 -5.22 -11.10
C ALA A 158 0.71 -5.99 -11.50
N ARG A 159 -0.19 -6.25 -10.54
CA ARG A 159 -1.45 -7.01 -10.73
C ARG A 159 -1.25 -8.49 -11.09
N ASP A 160 -0.10 -9.08 -10.77
CA ASP A 160 0.12 -10.52 -10.92
C ASP A 160 -0.30 -11.26 -9.64
N LEU A 161 -1.56 -11.72 -9.62
CA LEU A 161 -2.16 -12.40 -8.48
C LEU A 161 -1.58 -13.80 -8.23
N ASN A 162 -0.99 -14.45 -9.23
CA ASN A 162 -0.43 -15.79 -9.05
C ASN A 162 0.87 -15.71 -8.27
N THR A 163 1.74 -14.79 -8.67
CA THR A 163 3.00 -14.57 -7.95
C THR A 163 2.77 -13.95 -6.58
N ALA A 164 1.80 -13.03 -6.46
CA ALA A 164 1.44 -12.44 -5.18
C ALA A 164 0.95 -13.50 -4.18
N GLU A 165 0.06 -14.42 -4.59
CA GLU A 165 -0.44 -15.50 -3.72
C GLU A 165 0.69 -16.37 -3.18
N VAL A 166 1.59 -16.83 -4.06
CA VAL A 166 2.76 -17.65 -3.67
C VAL A 166 3.66 -16.87 -2.70
N ALA A 167 3.86 -15.58 -2.96
CA ALA A 167 4.72 -14.75 -2.11
C ALA A 167 4.09 -14.46 -0.74
N TYR A 168 2.79 -14.12 -0.66
CA TYR A 168 2.09 -13.95 0.62
C TYR A 168 2.01 -15.25 1.42
N ALA A 169 1.84 -16.39 0.75
CA ALA A 169 1.92 -17.71 1.40
C ALA A 169 3.32 -17.97 1.97
N ALA A 170 4.39 -17.60 1.27
CA ALA A 170 5.76 -17.74 1.76
C ALA A 170 6.06 -16.83 2.96
N VAL A 171 5.36 -15.71 3.06
CA VAL A 171 5.48 -14.69 4.12
C VAL A 171 4.55 -14.99 5.32
N ASN A 172 3.71 -16.03 5.22
CA ASN A 172 2.75 -16.45 6.24
C ASN A 172 1.62 -15.44 6.51
N GLU A 173 1.22 -14.68 5.49
CA GLU A 173 0.11 -13.73 5.53
C GLU A 173 -1.16 -14.40 4.97
N ILE A 174 -1.71 -15.34 5.75
CA ILE A 174 -2.78 -16.25 5.31
C ILE A 174 -4.06 -15.49 4.93
N ASP A 175 -4.40 -14.43 5.67
CA ASP A 175 -5.59 -13.62 5.39
C ASP A 175 -5.52 -12.97 3.99
N LYS A 176 -4.32 -12.53 3.58
CA LYS A 176 -4.10 -11.93 2.25
C LYS A 176 -4.16 -12.99 1.14
N VAL A 177 -3.74 -14.22 1.42
CA VAL A 177 -3.87 -15.34 0.49
C VAL A 177 -5.34 -15.67 0.25
N HIS A 178 -6.16 -15.73 1.31
CA HIS A 178 -7.60 -15.94 1.18
C HIS A 178 -8.27 -14.83 0.37
N TYR A 179 -7.96 -13.57 0.67
CA TYR A 179 -8.51 -12.44 -0.08
C TYR A 179 -8.11 -12.48 -1.57
N ILE A 180 -6.87 -12.86 -1.90
CA ILE A 180 -6.44 -13.03 -3.30
C ILE A 180 -7.20 -14.18 -3.98
N ALA A 181 -7.47 -15.28 -3.27
CA ALA A 181 -8.27 -16.38 -3.79
C ALA A 181 -9.71 -15.94 -4.08
N GLU A 182 -10.31 -15.14 -3.20
CA GLU A 182 -11.63 -14.52 -3.41
C GLU A 182 -11.63 -13.61 -4.66
N ILE A 183 -10.61 -12.75 -4.81
CA ILE A 183 -10.45 -11.90 -6.00
C ILE A 183 -10.40 -12.75 -7.28
N LYS A 184 -9.69 -13.88 -7.26
CA LYS A 184 -9.59 -14.79 -8.42
C LYS A 184 -10.90 -15.49 -8.73
N ALA A 185 -11.70 -15.80 -7.72
CA ALA A 185 -13.01 -16.44 -7.87
C ALA A 185 -14.07 -15.51 -8.50
N LEU A 186 -13.86 -14.19 -8.46
CA LEU A 186 -14.80 -13.23 -9.05
C LEU A 186 -14.87 -13.37 -10.59
N PRO A 187 -16.08 -13.49 -11.16
CA PRO A 187 -16.27 -13.65 -12.61
C PRO A 187 -16.04 -12.36 -13.39
N SER A 188 -16.52 -11.22 -12.89
CA SER A 188 -16.35 -9.91 -13.54
C SER A 188 -14.92 -9.38 -13.38
N ALA A 189 -14.34 -8.95 -14.50
CA ALA A 189 -13.00 -8.34 -14.53
C ALA A 189 -12.98 -6.97 -13.85
N GLU A 190 -14.06 -6.22 -13.94
CA GLU A 190 -14.25 -4.90 -13.30
C GLU A 190 -14.28 -5.05 -11.78
N CYS A 191 -15.03 -6.04 -11.28
CA CYS A 191 -15.04 -6.38 -9.85
C CYS A 191 -13.64 -6.79 -9.38
N ARG A 192 -12.96 -7.67 -10.13
CA ARG A 192 -11.60 -8.09 -9.81
C ARG A 192 -10.63 -6.92 -9.71
N ASN A 193 -10.72 -5.97 -10.65
CA ASN A 193 -9.87 -4.77 -10.66
C ASN A 193 -10.19 -3.82 -9.50
N ALA A 194 -11.46 -3.69 -9.13
CA ALA A 194 -11.88 -2.86 -8.00
C ALA A 194 -11.43 -3.47 -6.66
N GLU A 195 -11.65 -4.77 -6.44
CA GLU A 195 -11.18 -5.47 -5.24
C GLU A 195 -9.65 -5.48 -5.14
N LEU A 196 -8.92 -5.59 -6.26
CA LEU A 196 -7.47 -5.45 -6.25
C LEU A 196 -7.01 -4.02 -5.86
N ALA A 197 -7.78 -2.99 -6.23
CA ALA A 197 -7.51 -1.63 -5.79
C ALA A 197 -7.78 -1.46 -4.29
N LEU A 198 -8.80 -2.13 -3.74
CA LEU A 198 -9.05 -2.20 -2.30
C LEU A 198 -7.93 -2.91 -1.55
N PHE A 199 -7.48 -4.06 -2.09
CA PHE A 199 -6.32 -4.79 -1.56
C PHE A 199 -5.06 -3.93 -1.49
N SER A 200 -4.89 -3.02 -2.45
CA SER A 200 -3.76 -2.08 -2.51
C SER A 200 -3.98 -0.79 -1.71
N HIS A 201 -4.99 -0.74 -0.84
CA HIS A 201 -5.40 0.41 -0.03
C HIS A 201 -5.71 1.69 -0.84
N ARG A 202 -6.34 1.57 -2.02
CA ARG A 202 -6.76 2.69 -2.87
C ARG A 202 -8.29 2.74 -3.06
N PRO A 203 -9.07 3.11 -2.02
CA PRO A 203 -10.53 3.05 -2.06
C PRO A 203 -11.15 4.03 -3.06
N GLN A 204 -10.55 5.20 -3.28
CA GLN A 204 -11.04 6.17 -4.28
C GLN A 204 -10.90 5.63 -5.70
N HIS A 205 -9.85 4.84 -5.97
CA HIS A 205 -9.68 4.21 -7.26
C HIS A 205 -10.68 3.07 -7.45
N ALA A 206 -10.91 2.25 -6.42
CA ALA A 206 -11.93 1.21 -6.45
C ALA A 206 -13.35 1.79 -6.69
N GLU A 207 -13.71 2.88 -6.00
CA GLU A 207 -14.97 3.60 -6.22
C GLU A 207 -15.11 4.05 -7.69
N ALA A 208 -14.06 4.63 -8.27
CA ALA A 208 -14.10 5.07 -9.66
C ALA A 208 -14.31 3.90 -10.64
N ILE A 209 -13.69 2.75 -10.40
CA ILE A 209 -13.87 1.54 -11.22
C ILE A 209 -15.32 1.04 -11.10
N TYR A 210 -15.87 0.97 -9.89
CA TYR A 210 -17.27 0.57 -9.68
C TYR A 210 -18.26 1.50 -10.38
N LEU A 211 -18.04 2.82 -10.31
CA LEU A 211 -18.89 3.80 -10.98
C LEU A 211 -18.78 3.72 -12.51
N GLN A 212 -17.58 3.51 -13.05
CA GLN A 212 -17.37 3.35 -14.48
C GLN A 212 -18.05 2.09 -15.03
N ALA A 213 -18.06 1.01 -14.24
CA ALA A 213 -18.74 -0.24 -14.56
C ALA A 213 -20.27 -0.18 -14.33
N GLY A 214 -20.81 0.94 -13.82
CA GLY A 214 -22.24 1.08 -13.52
C GLY A 214 -22.70 0.35 -12.26
N MET A 215 -21.78 -0.21 -11.47
CA MET A 215 -22.05 -0.91 -10.20
C MET A 215 -22.16 0.09 -9.04
N VAL A 216 -23.19 0.94 -9.09
CA VAL A 216 -23.38 2.03 -8.11
C VAL A 216 -23.59 1.49 -6.70
N TYR A 217 -24.31 0.36 -6.54
CA TYR A 217 -24.53 -0.25 -5.23
C TYR A 217 -23.21 -0.65 -4.56
N LYS A 218 -22.29 -1.31 -5.27
CA LYS A 218 -20.96 -1.67 -4.72
C LYS A 218 -20.14 -0.44 -4.30
N ALA A 219 -20.21 0.65 -5.06
CA ALA A 219 -19.57 1.91 -4.67
C ALA A 219 -20.18 2.54 -3.39
N ILE A 220 -21.49 2.40 -3.20
CA ILE A 220 -22.20 2.84 -1.98
C ILE A 220 -21.84 1.95 -0.79
N GLN A 221 -21.83 0.63 -0.99
CA GLN A 221 -21.44 -0.36 0.01
C GLN A 221 -20.01 -0.13 0.47
N LEU A 222 -19.07 0.04 -0.46
CA LEU A 222 -17.68 0.37 -0.15
C LEU A 222 -17.56 1.61 0.74
N ASN A 223 -18.29 2.69 0.42
CA ASN A 223 -18.26 3.91 1.23
C ASN A 223 -18.94 3.72 2.59
N THR A 224 -19.93 2.85 2.68
CA THR A 224 -20.59 2.45 3.94
C THR A 224 -19.61 1.69 4.83
N ASP A 225 -18.90 0.71 4.28
CA ASP A 225 -17.92 -0.12 4.98
C ASP A 225 -16.72 0.70 5.48
N LEU A 226 -16.35 1.75 4.73
CA LEU A 226 -15.31 2.71 5.12
C LEU A 226 -15.82 3.83 6.05
N PHE A 227 -17.09 3.78 6.48
CA PHE A 227 -17.76 4.80 7.30
C PHE A 227 -17.79 6.21 6.68
N ASN A 228 -17.66 6.31 5.35
CA ASN A 228 -17.77 7.54 4.58
C ASN A 228 -19.24 7.83 4.24
N TRP A 229 -20.07 8.00 5.27
CA TRP A 229 -21.53 8.13 5.17
C TRP A 229 -21.99 9.28 4.27
N GLU A 230 -21.34 10.44 4.32
CA GLU A 230 -21.68 11.58 3.47
C GLU A 230 -21.47 11.28 1.98
N ARG A 231 -20.38 10.57 1.66
CA ARG A 231 -20.07 10.18 0.29
C ARG A 231 -21.04 9.13 -0.22
N ALA A 232 -21.37 8.13 0.61
CA ALA A 232 -22.38 7.12 0.30
C ALA A 232 -23.74 7.76 -0.02
N LEU A 233 -24.20 8.71 0.81
CA LEU A 233 -25.46 9.42 0.58
C LEU A 233 -25.41 10.30 -0.68
N GLN A 234 -24.29 10.98 -0.94
CA GLN A 234 -24.11 11.78 -2.15
C GLN A 234 -24.20 10.92 -3.41
N LEU A 235 -23.57 9.74 -3.42
CA LEU A 235 -23.65 8.80 -4.53
C LEU A 235 -25.07 8.28 -4.73
N ALA A 236 -25.74 7.89 -3.64
CA ALA A 236 -27.13 7.43 -3.67
C ALA A 236 -28.10 8.49 -4.23
N LEU A 237 -27.97 9.74 -3.80
CA LEU A 237 -28.80 10.85 -4.30
C LEU A 237 -28.50 11.20 -5.77
N LYS A 238 -27.22 11.21 -6.15
CA LYS A 238 -26.80 11.53 -7.53
C LYS A 238 -27.35 10.52 -8.54
N HIS A 239 -27.30 9.24 -8.19
CA HIS A 239 -27.78 8.15 -9.04
C HIS A 239 -29.26 7.80 -8.79
N LYS A 240 -29.89 8.41 -7.77
CA LYS A 240 -31.28 8.17 -7.33
C LYS A 240 -31.57 6.70 -7.01
N THR A 241 -30.59 6.02 -6.43
CA THR A 241 -30.62 4.58 -6.12
C THR A 241 -30.17 4.34 -4.69
N HIS A 242 -30.77 3.38 -3.99
CA HIS A 242 -30.32 2.89 -2.67
C HIS A 242 -30.20 3.96 -1.56
N VAL A 243 -31.01 5.03 -1.62
CA VAL A 243 -31.03 6.05 -0.55
C VAL A 243 -31.60 5.47 0.75
N ASP A 244 -32.62 4.64 0.62
CA ASP A 244 -33.22 3.86 1.71
C ASP A 244 -32.20 2.93 2.39
N THR A 245 -31.35 2.25 1.62
CA THR A 245 -30.34 1.34 2.19
C THR A 245 -29.30 2.09 3.01
N VAL A 246 -28.79 3.23 2.52
CA VAL A 246 -27.78 4.04 3.24
C VAL A 246 -28.35 4.59 4.55
N LEU A 247 -29.60 5.06 4.53
CA LEU A 247 -30.28 5.52 5.75
C LEU A 247 -30.48 4.38 6.75
N ALA A 248 -30.89 3.20 6.29
CA ALA A 248 -31.09 2.04 7.16
C ALA A 248 -29.78 1.56 7.80
N PHE A 249 -28.70 1.42 7.03
CA PHE A 249 -27.39 1.04 7.55
C PHE A 249 -26.85 2.07 8.55
N ARG A 250 -27.09 3.35 8.29
CA ARG A 250 -26.70 4.43 9.20
C ARG A 250 -27.49 4.39 10.52
N GLU A 251 -28.80 4.18 10.46
CA GLU A 251 -29.65 4.05 11.64
C GLU A 251 -29.19 2.87 12.50
N LYS A 252 -28.95 1.70 11.87
CA LYS A 252 -28.40 0.53 12.55
C LYS A 252 -27.06 0.83 13.24
N HIS A 253 -26.13 1.44 12.51
CA HIS A 253 -24.81 1.80 13.05
C HIS A 253 -24.90 2.75 14.25
N LEU A 254 -25.82 3.72 14.23
CA LEU A 254 -26.04 4.66 15.33
C LEU A 254 -26.71 4.01 16.54
N THR A 255 -27.64 3.08 16.32
CA THR A 255 -28.24 2.31 17.41
C THR A 255 -27.21 1.45 18.14
N GLU A 256 -26.27 0.83 17.40
CA GLU A 256 -25.15 0.06 17.97
C GLU A 256 -24.20 0.94 18.78
N LEU A 257 -24.01 2.20 18.37
CA LEU A 257 -23.19 3.20 19.06
C LEU A 257 -23.93 3.98 20.16
N GLY A 258 -25.23 3.75 20.35
CA GLY A 258 -26.07 4.50 21.30
C GLY A 258 -26.13 6.01 21.04
N SER A 259 -25.82 6.46 19.82
CA SER A 259 -25.68 7.87 19.46
C SER A 259 -26.81 8.34 18.57
N LYS A 260 -27.14 9.63 18.61
CA LYS A 260 -28.16 10.23 17.73
C LYS A 260 -27.53 10.76 16.45
N GLU A 261 -28.34 10.87 15.40
CA GLU A 261 -27.92 11.46 14.12
C GLU A 261 -27.44 12.89 14.31
N THR A 262 -26.22 13.16 13.82
CA THR A 262 -25.58 14.47 13.87
C THR A 262 -25.57 15.17 12.51
N LEU A 263 -25.77 14.43 11.42
CA LEU A 263 -25.63 14.95 10.06
C LEU A 263 -26.95 15.54 9.54
N ALA A 264 -26.97 16.84 9.25
CA ALA A 264 -28.15 17.57 8.77
C ALA A 264 -28.76 16.95 7.49
N LYS A 265 -27.92 16.52 6.54
CA LYS A 265 -28.37 15.89 5.28
C LYS A 265 -29.10 14.56 5.51
N PHE A 266 -28.72 13.81 6.55
CA PHE A 266 -29.37 12.54 6.90
C PHE A 266 -30.75 12.79 7.52
N ILE A 267 -30.85 13.78 8.42
CA ILE A 267 -32.11 14.18 9.06
C ILE A 267 -33.15 14.63 8.02
N GLU A 268 -32.75 15.43 7.03
CA GLU A 268 -33.64 15.88 5.95
C GLU A 268 -34.15 14.73 5.06
N CYS A 269 -33.32 13.71 4.84
CA CYS A 269 -33.67 12.56 4.02
C CYS A 269 -34.51 11.52 4.79
N GLN A 270 -34.28 11.36 6.09
CA GLN A 270 -35.02 10.44 6.95
C GLN A 270 -36.50 10.82 7.07
N GLY A 271 -36.83 12.11 7.02
CA GLY A 271 -38.21 12.59 7.00
C GLY A 271 -38.98 12.30 5.68
N LYS A 272 -38.29 11.93 4.60
CA LYS A 272 -38.87 11.76 3.25
C LYS A 272 -38.97 10.31 2.80
N VAL A 273 -38.23 9.39 3.43
CA VAL A 273 -38.08 8.00 2.96
C VAL A 273 -38.53 7.04 4.05
N LYS A 274 -39.50 6.18 3.74
CA LYS A 274 -39.91 5.08 4.61
C LYS A 274 -38.89 3.94 4.52
N ILE A 275 -38.26 3.59 5.63
CA ILE A 275 -37.27 2.52 5.71
C ILE A 275 -38.00 1.19 5.87
N ASP A 276 -37.76 0.26 4.94
CA ASP A 276 -38.30 -1.10 5.00
C ASP A 276 -37.18 -2.12 4.69
N TRP A 277 -36.76 -2.84 5.72
CA TRP A 277 -35.63 -3.77 5.68
C TRP A 277 -35.83 -4.96 4.72
N ASP A 278 -37.06 -5.37 4.43
CA ASP A 278 -37.32 -6.51 3.53
C ASP A 278 -37.18 -6.10 2.06
N THR A 279 -37.61 -4.89 1.73
CA THR A 279 -37.40 -4.32 0.39
C THR A 279 -35.93 -4.00 0.14
N ILE A 280 -35.21 -3.54 1.16
CA ILE A 280 -33.78 -3.27 1.11
C ILE A 280 -33.02 -4.57 0.83
N ARG A 281 -33.28 -5.64 1.59
CA ARG A 281 -32.64 -6.95 1.37
C ARG A 281 -32.89 -7.49 -0.04
N SER A 282 -34.12 -7.41 -0.53
CA SER A 282 -34.46 -7.85 -1.89
C SER A 282 -33.74 -7.05 -2.98
N LYS A 283 -33.53 -5.74 -2.76
CA LYS A 283 -32.77 -4.88 -3.69
C LYS A 283 -31.27 -5.21 -3.67
N ILE A 284 -30.72 -5.52 -2.50
CA ILE A 284 -29.31 -5.90 -2.33
C ILE A 284 -29.03 -7.21 -3.05
N GLU A 285 -29.87 -8.23 -2.83
CA GLU A 285 -29.72 -9.55 -3.47
C GLU A 285 -29.80 -9.47 -5.00
N ASN A 286 -30.65 -8.61 -5.54
CA ASN A 286 -30.73 -8.37 -6.99
C ASN A 286 -29.47 -7.71 -7.56
N GLU A 287 -28.86 -6.75 -6.84
CA GLU A 287 -27.62 -6.10 -7.25
C GLU A 287 -26.39 -7.02 -7.08
N GLU A 288 -26.38 -7.88 -6.06
CA GLU A 288 -25.35 -8.90 -5.87
C GLU A 288 -25.38 -9.94 -7.00
N ASN A 289 -26.57 -10.43 -7.37
CA ASN A 289 -26.75 -11.33 -8.52
C ASN A 289 -26.35 -10.67 -9.84
N ARG A 290 -26.57 -9.36 -9.98
CA ARG A 290 -26.16 -8.59 -11.17
C ARG A 290 -24.64 -8.41 -11.26
N GLY A 291 -23.94 -8.35 -10.13
CA GLY A 291 -22.47 -8.25 -10.08
C GLY A 291 -21.74 -9.58 -10.28
N LEU A 292 -22.46 -10.71 -10.26
CA LEU A 292 -21.96 -12.06 -10.49
C LEU A 292 -22.11 -12.53 -11.95
N GLN A 293 -22.93 -11.85 -12.75
CA GLN A 293 -23.12 -12.10 -14.20
C GLN A 293 -22.12 -11.30 -15.04
#